data_AF-A0A7J9DVK0-F1
#
_entry.id   AF-A0A7J9DVK0-F1
#
_cell.length_a   1.000
_cell.length_b   1.000
_cell.length_c   1.000
_cell.angle_alpha   90.00
_cell.angle_beta   90.00
_cell.angle_gamma   90.00
#
_symmetry.space_group_name_H-M   'P 1'
#
loop_
_entity.id
_entity.type
_entity.pdbx_description
1 polymer ?
#
loop_
_entity_poly.entity_id
_entity_poly.type
_entity_poly.pdbx_seq_one_letter_code
_entity_poly.pdbx_strand_id
1 'polypeptide(L)'
;VHLDYLEAGANVIISASYQATIQGFEAKGLSIEEAETLIKRSVEIACEAREIYLQRCAKGYWDFLDSPKIDRHPVLVAASVGSYGAYLADGSEYSGNYGASVALETLKEFHRRRLQILANSGADLIAFETIPNKLEAQAYVELLKEENIDIPAWFSFSSTDGTNVVSGDPITECAKIADSCSQVVAVGINCTPPRLIHGLILSIRKVTPHLVYTNKSLLYLTTLPATY
;
A
#
# COMPACT_ATOMS: atom_id res chain seq x y z
N VAL A 1 -0.82 -16.35 -9.11
CA VAL A 1 -1.49 -15.10 -8.66
C VAL A 1 -0.75 -13.86 -9.12
N HIS A 2 0.40 -13.46 -8.53
CA HIS A 2 1.11 -12.23 -8.98
C HIS A 2 1.40 -12.23 -10.48
N LEU A 3 1.91 -13.34 -11.00
CA LEU A 3 2.19 -13.52 -12.41
C LEU A 3 0.92 -13.37 -13.27
N ASP A 4 -0.20 -13.95 -12.84
CA ASP A 4 -1.49 -13.84 -13.54
C ASP A 4 -1.96 -12.38 -13.63
N TYR A 5 -1.76 -11.57 -12.58
CA TYR A 5 -2.05 -10.13 -12.62
C TYR A 5 -1.15 -9.39 -13.60
N LEU A 6 0.14 -9.70 -13.65
CA LEU A 6 1.08 -9.11 -14.61
C LEU A 6 0.73 -9.50 -16.05
N GLU A 7 0.36 -10.76 -16.28
CA GLU A 7 -0.11 -11.26 -17.58
C GLU A 7 -1.43 -10.63 -18.00
N ALA A 8 -2.30 -10.30 -17.04
CA ALA A 8 -3.51 -9.50 -17.26
C ALA A 8 -3.25 -8.00 -17.48
N GLY A 9 -2.00 -7.54 -17.39
CA GLY A 9 -1.60 -6.16 -17.69
C GLY A 9 -1.39 -5.25 -16.48
N ALA A 10 -1.31 -5.78 -15.27
CA ALA A 10 -0.97 -4.97 -14.11
C ALA A 10 0.46 -4.42 -14.21
N ASN A 11 0.62 -3.12 -13.98
CA ASN A 11 1.94 -2.48 -13.86
C ASN A 11 2.45 -2.39 -12.42
N VAL A 12 1.58 -2.63 -11.43
CA VAL A 12 1.96 -2.68 -10.02
C VAL A 12 1.32 -3.90 -9.39
N ILE A 13 2.11 -4.72 -8.71
CA ILE A 13 1.63 -5.82 -7.89
C ILE A 13 1.91 -5.53 -6.42
N ILE A 14 0.95 -5.87 -5.56
CA ILE A 14 1.03 -5.63 -4.12
C ILE A 14 1.37 -6.95 -3.44
N SER A 15 2.35 -6.97 -2.53
CA SER A 15 2.77 -8.18 -1.82
C SER A 15 1.71 -8.68 -0.85
N ALA A 16 1.76 -9.98 -0.51
CA ALA A 16 0.80 -10.61 0.39
C ALA A 16 1.11 -10.35 1.88
N SER A 17 1.35 -9.09 2.26
CA SER A 17 1.76 -8.69 3.63
C SER A 17 0.73 -7.87 4.40
N TYR A 18 -0.48 -7.63 3.85
CA TYR A 18 -1.53 -6.81 4.46
C TYR A 18 -1.76 -7.12 5.95
N GLN A 19 -1.97 -8.40 6.29
CA GLN A 19 -2.13 -8.88 7.67
C GLN A 19 -0.89 -9.58 8.23
N ALA A 20 0.24 -9.60 7.51
CA ALA A 20 1.46 -10.23 7.98
C ALA A 20 2.11 -9.33 9.04
N THR A 21 1.88 -9.62 10.31
CA THR A 21 2.41 -8.87 11.47
C THR A 21 3.17 -9.82 12.38
N ILE A 22 4.19 -9.29 13.07
CA ILE A 22 4.99 -10.08 14.01
C ILE A 22 4.08 -10.63 15.11
N GLN A 23 3.27 -9.76 15.71
CA GLN A 23 2.31 -10.10 16.77
C GLN A 23 1.26 -11.11 16.28
N GLY A 24 0.81 -11.01 15.03
CA GLY A 24 -0.14 -11.96 14.43
C GLY A 24 0.45 -13.35 14.26
N PHE A 25 1.72 -13.44 13.85
CA PHE A 25 2.43 -14.70 13.71
C PHE A 25 2.85 -15.31 15.06
N GLU A 26 3.29 -14.50 16.02
CA GLU A 26 3.58 -14.97 17.38
C GLU A 26 2.33 -15.56 18.05
N ALA A 27 1.15 -14.96 17.85
CA ALA A 27 -0.13 -15.50 18.32
C ALA A 27 -0.50 -16.86 17.68
N LYS A 28 0.16 -17.23 16.56
CA LYS A 28 0.06 -18.54 15.90
C LYS A 28 1.20 -19.50 16.28
N GLY A 29 2.09 -19.09 17.18
CA GLY A 29 3.16 -19.93 17.73
C GLY A 29 4.48 -19.87 16.95
N LEU A 30 4.65 -18.90 16.05
CA LEU A 30 5.91 -18.68 15.34
C LEU A 30 6.86 -17.83 16.19
N SER A 31 8.17 -18.02 16.01
CA SER A 31 9.16 -17.12 16.59
C SER A 31 9.14 -15.75 15.88
N ILE A 32 9.74 -14.74 16.52
CA ILE A 32 9.91 -13.42 15.90
C ILE A 32 10.71 -13.57 14.60
N GLU A 33 11.80 -14.34 14.59
CA GLU A 33 12.64 -14.54 13.41
C GLU A 33 11.87 -15.21 12.25
N GLU A 34 11.02 -16.20 12.56
CA GLU A 34 10.16 -16.83 11.57
C GLU A 34 9.12 -15.85 11.02
N ALA A 35 8.52 -15.04 11.89
CA ALA A 35 7.57 -14.00 11.51
C ALA A 35 8.21 -12.95 10.58
N GLU A 36 9.38 -12.43 10.94
CA GLU A 36 10.13 -11.47 10.10
C GLU A 36 10.49 -12.08 8.75
N THR A 37 10.90 -13.36 8.74
CA THR A 37 11.21 -14.11 7.51
C THR A 37 9.98 -14.21 6.60
N LEU A 38 8.80 -14.54 7.14
CA LEU A 38 7.57 -14.64 6.35
C LEU A 38 7.10 -13.29 5.81
N ILE A 39 7.22 -12.22 6.61
CA ILE A 39 6.90 -10.85 6.16
C ILE A 39 7.79 -10.49 4.97
N LYS A 40 9.10 -10.69 5.08
CA LYS A 40 10.04 -10.42 3.98
C LYS A 40 9.75 -11.30 2.75
N ARG A 41 9.50 -12.59 2.97
CA ARG A 41 9.24 -13.56 1.90
C ARG A 41 8.02 -13.17 1.05
N SER A 42 7.01 -12.52 1.64
CA SER A 42 5.84 -12.04 0.90
C SER A 42 6.20 -11.08 -0.24
N VAL A 43 7.24 -10.26 -0.07
CA VAL A 43 7.73 -9.32 -1.09
C VAL A 43 8.68 -10.02 -2.05
N GLU A 44 9.58 -10.86 -1.55
CA GLU A 44 10.50 -11.63 -2.40
C GLU A 44 9.74 -12.44 -3.46
N ILE A 45 8.63 -13.08 -3.09
CA ILE A 45 7.77 -13.82 -4.03
C ILE A 45 7.18 -12.90 -5.12
N ALA A 46 6.81 -11.66 -4.78
CA ALA A 46 6.31 -10.69 -5.75
C ALA A 46 7.44 -10.21 -6.69
N CYS A 47 8.64 -9.99 -6.16
CA CYS A 47 9.83 -9.66 -6.95
C CYS A 47 10.21 -10.79 -7.92
N GLU A 48 10.23 -12.04 -7.46
CA GLU A 48 10.45 -13.23 -8.29
C GLU A 48 9.42 -13.31 -9.43
N ALA A 49 8.14 -13.03 -9.15
CA ALA A 49 7.09 -13.01 -10.17
C ALA A 49 7.31 -11.91 -11.22
N ARG A 50 7.72 -10.71 -10.80
CA ARG A 50 8.12 -9.62 -11.71
C ARG A 50 9.28 -10.05 -12.61
N GLU A 51 10.32 -10.63 -12.05
CA GLU A 51 11.50 -11.09 -12.81
C GLU A 51 11.12 -12.15 -13.86
N ILE A 52 10.33 -13.15 -13.47
CA ILE A 52 9.81 -14.17 -14.39
C ILE A 52 9.02 -13.53 -15.54
N TYR A 53 8.13 -12.59 -15.23
CA TYR A 53 7.33 -11.88 -16.22
C TYR A 53 8.20 -11.10 -17.21
N LEU A 54 9.17 -10.33 -16.72
CA LEU A 54 10.08 -9.54 -17.55
C LEU A 54 10.95 -10.43 -18.44
N GLN A 55 11.41 -11.57 -17.95
CA GLN A 55 12.15 -12.55 -18.76
C GLN A 55 11.29 -13.16 -19.87
N ARG A 56 10.02 -13.51 -19.61
CA ARG A 56 9.07 -14.01 -20.63
C ARG A 56 8.83 -12.95 -21.71
N CYS A 57 8.62 -11.72 -21.27
CA CYS A 57 8.44 -10.56 -22.12
C CYS A 57 9.63 -10.31 -23.06
N ALA A 58 10.85 -10.41 -22.54
CA ALA A 58 12.07 -10.25 -23.33
C ALA A 58 12.24 -11.37 -24.37
N LYS A 59 11.93 -12.63 -24.01
CA LYS A 59 12.01 -13.77 -24.94
C LYS A 59 11.02 -13.66 -26.11
N GLY A 60 9.77 -13.27 -25.85
CA GLY A 60 8.78 -13.07 -26.91
C GLY A 60 9.06 -11.90 -27.86
N TYR A 61 9.93 -10.96 -27.46
CA TYR A 61 10.34 -9.82 -28.29
C TYR A 61 11.34 -10.22 -29.38
N TRP A 62 12.17 -11.26 -29.15
CA TRP A 62 13.14 -11.75 -30.14
C TRP A 62 12.48 -12.47 -31.34
N ASP A 63 11.23 -12.93 -31.20
CA ASP A 63 10.50 -13.60 -32.28
C ASP A 63 9.84 -12.63 -33.28
N PHE A 64 9.77 -11.33 -32.98
CA PHE A 64 9.11 -10.31 -33.82
C PHE A 64 9.92 -9.00 -33.89
N LEU A 65 11.11 -9.07 -34.50
CA LEU A 65 12.06 -7.95 -34.64
C LEU A 65 11.57 -6.71 -35.44
N ASP A 66 10.31 -6.69 -35.90
CA ASP A 66 9.71 -5.56 -36.64
C ASP A 66 8.57 -4.83 -35.89
N SER A 67 8.32 -5.17 -34.61
CA SER A 67 7.31 -4.45 -33.82
C SER A 67 7.88 -3.15 -33.24
N PRO A 68 7.16 -2.02 -33.32
CA PRO A 68 7.60 -0.76 -32.71
C PRO A 68 7.81 -0.94 -31.21
N LYS A 69 8.82 -0.26 -30.65
CA LYS A 69 9.08 -0.24 -29.20
C LYS A 69 7.79 0.13 -28.47
N ILE A 70 7.11 -0.86 -27.90
CA ILE A 70 6.00 -0.62 -26.98
C ILE A 70 6.63 0.01 -25.75
N ASP A 71 6.31 1.27 -25.47
CA ASP A 71 6.63 1.93 -24.20
C ASP A 71 5.94 1.15 -23.08
N ARG A 72 6.64 0.14 -22.55
CA ARG A 72 6.15 -0.63 -21.42
C ARG A 72 6.46 0.16 -20.17
N HIS A 73 5.41 0.65 -19.52
CA HIS A 73 5.53 1.20 -18.17
C HIS A 73 6.25 0.19 -17.26
N PRO A 74 7.10 0.67 -16.32
CA PRO A 74 7.83 -0.21 -15.41
C PRO A 74 6.84 -1.06 -14.60
N VAL A 75 7.25 -2.31 -14.31
CA VAL A 75 6.52 -3.20 -13.41
C VAL A 75 7.05 -2.99 -12.00
N LEU A 76 6.19 -2.51 -11.11
CA LEU A 76 6.54 -2.20 -9.72
C LEU A 76 5.98 -3.24 -8.74
N VAL A 77 6.68 -3.42 -7.63
CA VAL A 77 6.27 -4.21 -6.48
C VAL A 77 6.05 -3.26 -5.30
N ALA A 78 4.83 -3.24 -4.79
CA ALA A 78 4.47 -2.48 -3.60
C ALA A 78 4.37 -3.41 -2.38
N ALA A 79 5.06 -3.08 -1.29
CA ALA A 79 4.95 -3.82 -0.04
C ALA A 79 3.69 -3.38 0.72
N SER A 80 2.74 -4.29 0.92
CA SER A 80 1.48 -4.00 1.60
C SER A 80 1.66 -3.79 3.11
N VAL A 81 1.08 -2.71 3.64
CA VAL A 81 0.95 -2.47 5.07
C VAL A 81 -0.52 -2.22 5.37
N GLY A 82 -1.19 -3.24 5.93
CA GLY A 82 -2.56 -3.11 6.41
C GLY A 82 -2.65 -2.41 7.76
N SER A 83 -3.83 -1.86 8.06
CA SER A 83 -4.10 -1.15 9.32
C SER A 83 -3.98 -2.03 10.56
N TYR A 84 -3.84 -1.40 11.72
CA TYR A 84 -3.92 -2.05 13.03
C TYR A 84 -5.24 -2.82 13.20
N GLY A 85 -6.34 -2.26 12.67
CA GLY A 85 -7.64 -2.92 12.66
C GLY A 85 -7.66 -4.25 11.90
N ALA A 86 -6.80 -4.42 10.87
CA ALA A 86 -6.68 -5.68 10.13
C ALA A 86 -6.03 -6.78 10.98
N TYR A 87 -5.14 -6.41 11.91
CA TYR A 87 -4.53 -7.32 12.88
C TYR A 87 -5.51 -7.75 13.98
N LEU A 88 -6.33 -6.83 14.49
CA LEU A 88 -7.31 -7.15 15.54
C LEU A 88 -8.33 -8.22 15.10
N ALA A 89 -8.58 -8.34 13.80
CA ALA A 89 -9.48 -9.32 13.20
C ALA A 89 -10.91 -9.31 13.79
N ASP A 90 -11.32 -8.17 14.34
CA ASP A 90 -12.64 -7.93 14.97
C ASP A 90 -13.54 -7.01 14.14
N GLY A 91 -13.11 -6.66 12.92
CA GLY A 91 -13.79 -5.73 12.03
C GLY A 91 -13.40 -4.26 12.23
N SER A 92 -12.46 -3.95 13.13
CA SER A 92 -12.00 -2.58 13.38
C SER A 92 -11.36 -1.89 12.16
N GLU A 93 -10.92 -2.64 11.15
CA GLU A 93 -10.51 -2.04 9.85
C GLU A 93 -11.67 -1.37 9.10
N TYR A 94 -12.93 -1.70 9.40
CA TYR A 94 -14.13 -1.10 8.82
C TYR A 94 -14.84 -0.11 9.73
N SER A 95 -14.44 0.00 10.99
CA SER A 95 -14.95 1.02 11.93
C SER A 95 -13.92 2.12 12.21
N GLY A 96 -12.62 1.81 12.07
CA GLY A 96 -11.51 2.70 12.41
C GLY A 96 -11.42 3.07 13.89
N ASN A 97 -12.23 2.46 14.75
CA ASN A 97 -12.24 2.70 16.19
C ASN A 97 -11.50 1.57 16.90
N TYR A 98 -10.28 1.86 17.36
CA TYR A 98 -9.41 0.90 18.04
C TYR A 98 -9.56 0.91 19.57
N GLY A 99 -10.49 1.71 20.10
CA GLY A 99 -10.66 1.94 21.53
C GLY A 99 -9.76 3.05 22.08
N ALA A 100 -10.20 3.65 23.20
CA ALA A 100 -9.58 4.85 23.77
C ALA A 100 -8.15 4.66 24.30
N SER A 101 -7.71 3.42 24.50
CA SER A 101 -6.35 3.09 24.96
C SER A 101 -5.31 3.09 23.84
N VAL A 102 -5.73 3.06 22.57
CA VAL A 102 -4.80 3.01 21.43
C VAL A 102 -4.40 4.43 21.06
N ALA A 103 -3.17 4.79 21.42
CA ALA A 103 -2.58 6.09 21.13
C ALA A 103 -1.66 6.02 19.91
N LEU A 104 -1.21 7.19 19.45
CA LEU A 104 -0.27 7.33 18.34
C LEU A 104 0.97 6.44 18.50
N GLU A 105 1.61 6.47 19.67
CA GLU A 105 2.80 5.66 19.96
C GLU A 105 2.52 4.15 19.94
N THR A 106 1.31 3.72 20.32
CA THR A 106 0.91 2.31 20.20
C THR A 106 0.90 1.86 18.75
N LEU A 107 0.38 2.69 17.85
CA LEU A 107 0.35 2.41 16.41
C LEU A 107 1.77 2.43 15.82
N LYS A 108 2.60 3.39 16.24
CA LYS A 108 3.99 3.48 15.80
C LYS A 108 4.76 2.22 16.20
N GLU A 109 4.69 1.81 17.47
CA GLU A 109 5.37 0.61 17.95
C GLU A 109 4.89 -0.66 17.23
N PHE A 110 3.59 -0.78 16.99
CA PHE A 110 3.03 -1.91 16.26
C PHE A 110 3.58 -2.01 14.82
N HIS A 111 3.68 -0.89 14.11
CA HIS A 111 4.06 -0.88 12.69
C HIS A 111 5.56 -0.80 12.44
N ARG A 112 6.34 -0.21 13.35
CA ARG A 112 7.75 0.16 13.19
C ARG A 112 8.61 -0.97 12.61
N ARG A 113 8.66 -2.11 13.31
CA ARG A 113 9.54 -3.21 12.89
C ARG A 113 9.10 -3.82 11.56
N ARG A 114 7.78 -3.98 11.35
CA ARG A 114 7.22 -4.46 10.08
C ARG A 114 7.58 -3.53 8.92
N LEU A 115 7.46 -2.22 9.12
CA LEU A 115 7.82 -1.23 8.10
C LEU A 115 9.29 -1.33 7.71
N GLN A 116 10.20 -1.42 8.68
CA GLN A 116 11.64 -1.60 8.42
C GLN A 116 11.92 -2.85 7.57
N ILE A 117 11.29 -3.98 7.89
CA ILE A 117 11.48 -5.24 7.16
C ILE A 117 11.00 -5.09 5.73
N LEU A 118 9.80 -4.54 5.54
CA LEU A 118 9.20 -4.37 4.22
C LEU A 118 9.97 -3.37 3.36
N ALA A 119 10.44 -2.26 3.93
CA ALA A 119 11.26 -1.28 3.21
C ALA A 119 12.60 -1.88 2.74
N ASN A 120 13.18 -2.82 3.49
CA ASN A 120 14.44 -3.48 3.16
C ASN A 120 14.27 -4.82 2.40
N SER A 121 13.06 -5.14 1.95
CA SER A 121 12.75 -6.42 1.30
C SER A 121 12.94 -6.43 -0.22
N GLY A 122 13.29 -5.28 -0.82
CA GLY A 122 13.43 -5.11 -2.26
C GLY A 122 12.15 -4.64 -2.98
N ALA A 123 11.14 -4.21 -2.24
CA ALA A 123 9.99 -3.51 -2.81
C ALA A 123 10.41 -2.15 -3.39
N ASP A 124 9.72 -1.71 -4.45
CA ASP A 124 9.98 -0.40 -5.05
C ASP A 124 9.25 0.72 -4.29
N LEU A 125 8.18 0.38 -3.57
CA LEU A 125 7.42 1.32 -2.73
C LEU A 125 6.65 0.63 -1.59
N ILE A 126 6.21 1.39 -0.61
CA ILE A 126 5.29 0.94 0.45
C ILE A 126 3.83 1.31 0.11
N ALA A 127 2.92 0.36 0.33
CA ALA A 127 1.49 0.54 0.17
C ALA A 127 0.80 0.53 1.53
N PHE A 128 0.67 1.70 2.17
CA PHE A 128 -0.21 1.81 3.34
C PHE A 128 -1.66 1.83 2.84
N GLU A 129 -2.39 0.75 3.11
CA GLU A 129 -3.71 0.55 2.50
C GLU A 129 -4.80 0.20 3.52
N THR A 130 -6.04 0.55 3.18
CA THR A 130 -7.21 0.43 4.04
C THR A 130 -7.01 1.19 5.37
N ILE A 131 -6.44 2.40 5.29
CA ILE A 131 -6.22 3.26 6.46
C ILE A 131 -7.59 3.82 6.91
N PRO A 132 -8.06 3.52 8.12
CA PRO A 132 -9.45 3.80 8.48
C PRO A 132 -9.62 5.10 9.29
N ASN A 133 -8.54 5.70 9.79
CA ASN A 133 -8.57 6.90 10.62
C ASN A 133 -7.35 7.81 10.41
N LYS A 134 -7.45 9.06 10.84
CA LYS A 134 -6.36 10.03 10.70
C LYS A 134 -5.18 9.77 11.65
N LEU A 135 -5.43 9.16 12.80
CA LEU A 135 -4.42 8.89 13.82
C LEU A 135 -3.36 7.91 13.29
N GLU A 136 -3.79 6.87 12.59
CA GLU A 136 -2.88 5.90 11.99
C GLU A 136 -2.18 6.46 10.76
N ALA A 137 -2.84 7.31 9.97
CA ALA A 137 -2.19 8.06 8.90
C ALA A 137 -1.04 8.92 9.45
N GLN A 138 -1.25 9.58 10.60
CA GLN A 138 -0.22 10.34 11.28
C GLN A 138 0.93 9.43 11.75
N ALA A 139 0.62 8.27 12.34
CA ALA A 139 1.63 7.30 12.77
C ALA A 139 2.56 6.89 11.61
N TYR A 140 1.99 6.61 10.43
CA TYR A 140 2.77 6.24 9.26
C TYR A 140 3.68 7.36 8.75
N VAL A 141 3.17 8.61 8.70
CA VAL A 141 3.99 9.76 8.29
C VAL A 141 5.16 10.00 9.25
N GLU A 142 4.94 9.85 10.55
CA GLU A 142 6.00 9.96 11.55
C GLU A 142 7.01 8.82 11.41
N LEU A 143 6.56 7.57 11.27
CA LEU A 143 7.45 6.43 11.08
C LEU A 143 8.30 6.52 9.81
N LEU A 144 7.72 6.98 8.70
CA LEU A 144 8.46 7.17 7.44
C LEU A 144 9.67 8.10 7.64
N LYS A 145 9.53 9.12 8.50
CA LYS A 145 10.60 10.06 8.83
C LYS A 145 11.56 9.51 9.89
N GLU A 146 11.03 8.98 10.99
CA GLU A 146 11.80 8.46 12.12
C GLU A 146 12.72 7.30 11.71
N GLU A 147 12.20 6.41 10.86
CA GLU A 147 12.91 5.20 10.42
C GLU A 147 13.75 5.43 9.14
N ASN A 148 13.83 6.67 8.64
CA ASN A 148 14.56 7.05 7.42
C ASN A 148 14.25 6.12 6.23
N ILE A 149 12.96 5.97 5.91
CA ILE A 149 12.53 5.07 4.84
C ILE A 149 12.80 5.72 3.47
N ASP A 150 13.77 5.22 2.72
CA ASP A 150 14.21 5.88 1.48
C ASP A 150 13.39 5.55 0.22
N ILE A 151 12.44 4.62 0.32
CA ILE A 151 11.55 4.27 -0.80
C ILE A 151 10.22 5.04 -0.72
N PRO A 152 9.59 5.35 -1.87
CA PRO A 152 8.31 6.04 -1.89
C PRO A 152 7.20 5.21 -1.24
N ALA A 153 6.10 5.88 -0.87
CA ALA A 153 4.90 5.26 -0.34
C ALA A 153 3.64 5.84 -0.98
N TRP A 154 2.55 5.07 -0.99
CA TRP A 154 1.21 5.64 -1.13
C TRP A 154 0.39 5.43 0.14
N PHE A 155 -0.63 6.26 0.30
CA PHE A 155 -1.64 6.12 1.34
C PHE A 155 -2.98 5.89 0.68
N SER A 156 -3.69 4.83 1.08
CA SER A 156 -5.03 4.55 0.60
C SER A 156 -6.00 4.38 1.77
N PHE A 157 -7.05 5.18 1.79
CA PHE A 157 -8.06 5.18 2.84
C PHE A 157 -9.29 4.37 2.46
N SER A 158 -10.11 3.98 3.45
CA SER A 158 -11.41 3.36 3.22
C SER A 158 -12.54 4.28 3.68
N SER A 159 -13.69 4.23 2.99
CA SER A 159 -14.88 5.04 3.29
C SER A 159 -16.16 4.22 3.12
N THR A 160 -17.20 4.56 3.88
CA THR A 160 -18.54 3.97 3.76
C THR A 160 -19.62 4.99 3.38
N ASP A 161 -19.32 6.30 3.50
CA ASP A 161 -20.28 7.39 3.28
C ASP A 161 -19.92 8.29 2.07
N GLY A 162 -18.70 8.21 1.54
CA GLY A 162 -18.23 9.00 0.40
C GLY A 162 -17.68 10.38 0.76
N THR A 163 -17.55 10.70 2.04
CA THR A 163 -17.04 11.99 2.54
C THR A 163 -15.97 11.85 3.62
N ASN A 164 -16.08 10.83 4.47
CA ASN A 164 -15.20 10.57 5.60
C ASN A 164 -14.51 9.22 5.42
N VAL A 165 -13.38 9.03 6.10
CA VAL A 165 -12.86 7.67 6.31
C VAL A 165 -13.77 6.92 7.28
N VAL A 166 -13.64 5.60 7.36
CA VAL A 166 -14.60 4.77 8.12
C VAL A 166 -14.73 5.10 9.61
N SER A 167 -13.71 5.72 10.22
CA SER A 167 -13.77 6.26 11.59
C SER A 167 -14.59 7.54 11.76
N GLY A 168 -14.98 8.19 10.66
CA GLY A 168 -15.68 9.48 10.65
C GLY A 168 -14.77 10.70 10.47
N ASP A 169 -13.44 10.54 10.40
CA ASP A 169 -12.55 11.66 10.07
C ASP A 169 -12.76 12.14 8.61
N PRO A 170 -12.78 13.45 8.33
CA PRO A 170 -12.92 13.95 6.96
C PRO A 170 -11.79 13.47 6.06
N ILE A 171 -12.10 12.92 4.88
CA ILE A 171 -11.08 12.39 3.96
C ILE A 171 -10.03 13.43 3.57
N THR A 172 -10.43 14.69 3.47
CA THR A 172 -9.54 15.80 3.15
C THR A 172 -8.54 16.11 4.26
N GLU A 173 -8.87 15.85 5.53
CA GLU A 173 -7.91 15.99 6.63
C GLU A 173 -6.88 14.86 6.58
N CYS A 174 -7.33 13.62 6.38
CA CYS A 174 -6.47 12.45 6.20
C CYS A 174 -5.51 12.63 5.01
N ALA A 175 -6.02 13.14 3.87
CA ALA A 175 -5.20 13.42 2.69
C ALA A 175 -4.16 14.51 2.95
N LYS A 176 -4.47 15.55 3.74
CA LYS A 176 -3.49 16.60 4.11
C LYS A 176 -2.36 16.04 4.96
N ILE A 177 -2.66 15.11 5.86
CA ILE A 177 -1.63 14.45 6.67
C ILE A 177 -0.66 13.70 5.75
N ALA A 178 -1.20 12.89 4.83
CA ALA A 178 -0.40 12.14 3.87
C ALA A 178 0.47 13.06 2.98
N ASP A 179 -0.12 14.13 2.42
CA ASP A 179 0.57 15.12 1.56
C ASP A 179 1.66 15.93 2.28
N SER A 180 1.66 15.95 3.62
CA SER A 180 2.71 16.59 4.43
C SER A 180 4.04 15.83 4.47
N CYS A 181 4.12 14.65 3.82
CA CYS A 181 5.28 13.80 3.76
C CYS A 181 5.73 13.62 2.30
N SER A 182 6.93 14.08 1.97
CA SER A 182 7.47 13.99 0.59
C SER A 182 7.71 12.56 0.09
N GLN A 183 7.83 11.59 1.00
CA GLN A 183 7.90 10.16 0.63
C GLN A 183 6.55 9.64 0.14
N VAL A 184 5.44 10.30 0.50
CA VAL A 184 4.10 9.91 0.06
C VAL A 184 3.85 10.48 -1.33
N VAL A 185 4.06 9.65 -2.34
CA VAL A 185 3.97 10.05 -3.75
C VAL A 185 2.57 9.93 -4.32
N ALA A 186 1.61 9.39 -3.56
CA ALA A 186 0.21 9.36 -3.95
C ALA A 186 -0.75 9.09 -2.79
N VAL A 187 -1.96 9.62 -2.91
CA VAL A 187 -3.05 9.43 -1.93
C VAL A 187 -4.31 8.91 -2.62
N GLY A 188 -5.02 8.02 -1.95
CA GLY A 188 -6.08 7.26 -2.59
C GLY A 188 -7.19 6.72 -1.72
N ILE A 189 -8.03 5.92 -2.37
CA ILE A 189 -9.12 5.17 -1.74
C ILE A 189 -9.05 3.71 -2.18
N ASN A 190 -9.32 2.80 -1.24
CA ASN A 190 -9.54 1.39 -1.50
C ASN A 190 -10.64 0.82 -0.60
N CYS A 191 -11.01 -0.44 -0.83
CA CYS A 191 -11.97 -1.18 0.00
C CYS A 191 -13.30 -0.43 0.24
N THR A 192 -13.75 0.35 -0.75
CA THR A 192 -14.88 1.27 -0.67
C THR A 192 -15.92 0.94 -1.76
N PRO A 193 -17.23 1.04 -1.52
CA PRO A 193 -18.24 0.81 -2.55
C PRO A 193 -18.00 1.67 -3.82
N PRO A 194 -17.99 1.08 -5.04
CA PRO A 194 -17.63 1.79 -6.27
C PRO A 194 -18.40 3.09 -6.53
N ARG A 195 -19.67 3.16 -6.12
CA ARG A 195 -20.53 4.35 -6.28
C ARG A 195 -20.01 5.59 -5.53
N LEU A 196 -19.18 5.43 -4.50
CA LEU A 196 -18.66 6.52 -3.66
C LEU A 196 -17.32 7.06 -4.17
N ILE A 197 -16.62 6.29 -5.00
CA ILE A 197 -15.23 6.52 -5.39
C ILE A 197 -15.05 7.85 -6.12
N HIS A 198 -15.95 8.18 -7.05
CA HIS A 198 -15.81 9.39 -7.85
C HIS A 198 -15.81 10.66 -6.97
N GLY A 199 -16.73 10.76 -6.01
CA GLY A 199 -16.80 11.89 -5.09
C GLY A 199 -15.58 12.00 -4.17
N LEU A 200 -15.08 10.85 -3.68
CA LEU A 200 -13.88 10.80 -2.84
C LEU A 200 -12.63 11.23 -3.62
N ILE A 201 -12.44 10.74 -4.85
CA ILE A 201 -11.34 11.13 -5.74
C ILE A 201 -11.35 12.64 -5.97
N LEU A 202 -12.51 13.22 -6.28
CA LEU A 202 -12.64 14.67 -6.46
C LEU A 202 -12.33 15.45 -5.18
N SER A 203 -12.59 14.88 -4.02
CA SER A 203 -12.30 15.51 -2.72
C SER A 203 -10.80 15.46 -2.40
N ILE A 204 -10.14 14.33 -2.63
CA ILE A 204 -8.69 14.15 -2.45
C ILE A 204 -7.91 15.06 -3.40
N ARG A 205 -8.34 15.19 -4.66
CA ARG A 205 -7.69 16.07 -5.66
C ARG A 205 -7.65 17.55 -5.30
N LYS A 206 -8.53 18.00 -4.40
CA LYS A 206 -8.48 19.38 -3.89
C LYS A 206 -7.30 19.61 -2.95
N VAL A 207 -6.72 18.53 -2.43
CA VAL A 207 -5.64 18.56 -1.44
C VAL A 207 -4.31 18.18 -2.07
N THR A 208 -4.28 17.11 -2.87
CA THR A 208 -3.06 16.60 -3.48
C THR A 208 -3.26 16.27 -4.96
N PRO A 209 -2.29 16.59 -5.84
CA PRO A 209 -2.39 16.27 -7.26
C PRO A 209 -2.11 14.79 -7.56
N HIS A 210 -1.46 14.06 -6.64
CA HIS A 210 -1.02 12.69 -6.86
C HIS A 210 -2.04 11.68 -6.33
N LEU A 211 -2.67 10.95 -7.24
CA LEU A 211 -3.79 10.07 -6.89
C LEU A 211 -3.47 8.62 -7.15
N VAL A 212 -3.79 7.79 -6.16
CA VAL A 212 -3.89 6.33 -6.26
C VAL A 212 -5.36 5.95 -6.06
N TYR A 213 -5.84 4.94 -6.74
CA TYR A 213 -7.12 4.32 -6.40
C TYR A 213 -6.94 2.83 -6.60
N THR A 214 -7.22 2.02 -5.58
CA THR A 214 -7.16 0.56 -5.70
C THR A 214 -8.49 -0.04 -5.28
N ASN A 215 -9.18 -0.72 -6.18
CA ASN A 215 -10.27 -1.60 -5.76
C ASN A 215 -10.36 -2.76 -6.72
N LYS A 216 -10.38 -3.99 -6.16
CA LYS A 216 -10.50 -5.28 -6.86
C LYS A 216 -10.03 -5.24 -8.32
N SER A 217 -8.74 -4.93 -8.55
CA SER A 217 -8.02 -5.08 -9.83
C SER A 217 -7.78 -3.85 -10.72
N LEU A 218 -8.03 -2.60 -10.29
CA LEU A 218 -7.51 -1.43 -11.03
C LEU A 218 -6.79 -0.42 -10.12
N LEU A 219 -5.54 -0.13 -10.48
CA LEU A 219 -4.76 1.01 -9.99
C LEU A 219 -4.86 2.15 -11.00
N TYR A 220 -5.47 3.27 -10.64
CA TYR A 220 -5.34 4.52 -11.42
C TYR A 220 -4.30 5.41 -10.75
N LEU A 221 -3.08 5.43 -11.29
CA LEU A 221 -2.08 6.45 -10.98
C LEU A 221 -2.31 7.64 -11.91
N THR A 222 -2.93 8.71 -11.41
CA THR A 222 -2.85 9.98 -12.15
C THR A 222 -1.59 10.72 -11.72
N THR A 223 -0.62 10.70 -12.64
CA THR A 223 0.69 11.37 -12.63
C THR A 223 1.61 11.01 -11.46
N LEU A 224 2.44 9.97 -11.64
CA LEU A 224 3.80 10.01 -11.09
C LEU A 224 4.59 11.03 -11.94
N PRO A 225 5.35 11.97 -11.34
CA PRO A 225 6.30 12.75 -12.13
C PRO A 225 7.23 11.79 -12.86
N ALA A 226 7.36 11.99 -14.17
CA ALA A 226 8.18 11.18 -15.05
C ALA A 226 9.67 11.51 -14.85
N THR A 227 10.18 11.38 -13.63
CA THR A 227 11.61 11.55 -13.31
C THR A 227 11.95 10.88 -11.98
N TYR A 228 12.51 9.68 -12.06
CA TYR A 228 13.55 9.18 -11.15
C TYR A 228 14.63 8.53 -12.01
#